data_AF-A0A847HHV6-F1
#
_entry.id   AF-A0A847HHV6-F1
#
_cell.length_a   1.000
_cell.length_b   1.000
_cell.length_c   1.000
_cell.angle_alpha   90.00
_cell.angle_beta   90.00
_cell.angle_gamma   90.00
#
_symmetry.space_group_name_H-M   'P 1'
#
loop_
_entity.id
_entity.type
_entity.pdbx_description
1 polymer ?
#
loop_
_entity_poly.entity_id
_entity_poly.type
_entity_poly.pdbx_seq_one_letter_code
_entity_poly.pdbx_strand_id
1 'polypeptide(L)'
;MLFIKRTLPLIITFFTGIIMIIAFFSGPALPSIKALEDTFPKWIQVIMSFTMLLGAFSLLRINLNKISRKVDGWGYSLALVLGFLTMAVLGFLSGSWPMFDRDIKVGEKYYLLAENSMSDRLVTVVGSSIDEEGNPVVEVTADPIPGQPATDPVSERAPVYRLKSTFMAWINSVQQVLFQGVFKAAQATMFSLLAFFVASASFRAFRVKSKEAGLLMGAAFIVMLGNVPIGNLVSRLLSYIPLIGPYLDIAMIKEWILAYPSSAAQSAILVGAMLGYISASMKIIFGVERSHLGGEG
;
A
#
# COMPACT_ATOMS: atom_id res chain seq x y z
N MET A 1 -4.04 -38.07 16.79
CA MET A 1 -4.20 -38.58 15.41
C MET A 1 -3.69 -37.52 14.44
N LEU A 2 -2.57 -37.78 13.74
CA LEU A 2 -1.97 -36.85 12.76
C LEU A 2 -2.96 -36.44 11.66
N PHE A 3 -3.87 -37.34 11.28
CA PHE A 3 -4.83 -37.17 10.20
C PHE A 3 -5.76 -35.96 10.39
N ILE A 4 -6.39 -35.83 11.56
CA ILE A 4 -7.32 -34.72 11.86
C ILE A 4 -6.62 -33.37 12.01
N LYS A 5 -5.40 -33.33 12.57
CA LYS A 5 -4.69 -32.07 12.82
C LYS A 5 -3.90 -31.55 11.61
N ARG A 6 -3.52 -32.43 10.68
CA ARG A 6 -2.66 -32.06 9.52
C ARG A 6 -3.37 -32.33 8.19
N THR A 7 -3.83 -33.56 7.96
CA THR A 7 -4.36 -33.97 6.65
C THR A 7 -5.70 -33.33 6.31
N LEU A 8 -6.59 -33.16 7.29
CA LEU A 8 -7.92 -32.61 7.06
C LEU A 8 -7.91 -31.13 6.63
N PRO A 9 -7.19 -30.19 7.30
CA PRO A 9 -7.04 -28.82 6.80
C PRO A 9 -6.47 -28.75 5.38
N LEU A 10 -5.51 -29.60 5.06
CA LEU A 10 -4.86 -29.62 3.75
C LEU A 10 -5.79 -30.07 2.62
N ILE A 11 -6.57 -31.13 2.87
CA ILE A 11 -7.62 -31.57 1.95
C ILE A 11 -8.61 -30.44 1.68
N ILE A 12 -9.04 -29.73 2.74
CA ILE A 12 -9.95 -28.59 2.60
C ILE A 12 -9.31 -27.52 1.71
N THR A 13 -8.07 -27.10 1.98
CA THR A 13 -7.40 -26.07 1.16
C THR A 13 -7.23 -26.48 -0.30
N PHE A 14 -6.96 -27.77 -0.56
CA PHE A 14 -6.79 -28.30 -1.90
C PHE A 14 -8.10 -28.24 -2.70
N PHE A 15 -9.20 -28.74 -2.12
CA PHE A 15 -10.51 -28.67 -2.77
C PHE A 15 -11.01 -27.23 -2.92
N THR A 16 -10.79 -26.38 -1.92
CA THR A 16 -11.10 -24.95 -2.03
C THR A 16 -10.34 -24.30 -3.18
N GLY A 17 -9.06 -24.60 -3.36
CA GLY A 17 -8.26 -24.10 -4.48
C GLY A 17 -8.79 -24.55 -5.85
N ILE A 18 -9.17 -25.83 -5.99
CA ILE A 18 -9.78 -26.35 -7.22
C ILE A 18 -11.12 -25.65 -7.49
N ILE A 19 -11.98 -25.52 -6.48
CA ILE A 19 -13.27 -24.82 -6.60
C ILE A 19 -13.05 -23.39 -7.08
N MET A 20 -12.04 -22.69 -6.57
CA MET A 20 -11.71 -21.32 -7.00
C MET A 20 -11.24 -21.24 -8.45
N ILE A 21 -10.40 -22.19 -8.90
CA ILE A 21 -9.98 -22.25 -10.31
C ILE A 21 -11.22 -22.46 -11.19
N ILE A 22 -12.10 -23.40 -10.83
CA ILE A 22 -13.33 -23.67 -11.58
C ILE A 22 -14.24 -22.42 -11.57
N ALA A 23 -14.41 -21.76 -10.42
CA ALA A 23 -15.20 -20.54 -10.28
C ALA A 23 -14.72 -19.40 -11.18
N PHE A 24 -13.41 -19.19 -11.22
CA PHE A 24 -12.80 -18.15 -12.05
C PHE A 24 -13.06 -18.39 -13.55
N PHE A 25 -12.95 -19.65 -13.99
CA PHE A 25 -13.11 -20.02 -15.41
C PHE A 25 -14.55 -20.38 -15.83
N SER A 26 -15.54 -20.47 -14.92
CA SER A 26 -16.87 -21.01 -15.27
C SER A 26 -17.73 -20.10 -16.18
N GLY A 27 -17.28 -18.89 -16.48
CA GLY A 27 -18.01 -17.92 -17.31
C GLY A 27 -19.43 -17.59 -16.80
N PRO A 28 -20.22 -16.81 -17.56
CA PRO A 28 -21.58 -16.44 -17.17
C PRO A 28 -22.59 -17.61 -17.21
N ALA A 29 -22.24 -18.72 -17.86
CA ALA A 29 -23.14 -19.85 -18.10
C ALA A 29 -23.49 -20.64 -16.81
N LEU A 30 -22.68 -20.51 -15.75
CA LEU A 30 -22.87 -21.19 -14.47
C LEU A 30 -22.91 -20.16 -13.32
N PRO A 31 -24.03 -19.46 -13.10
CA PRO A 31 -24.12 -18.35 -12.14
C PRO A 31 -23.82 -18.77 -10.71
N SER A 32 -24.20 -19.98 -10.28
CA SER A 32 -23.94 -20.48 -8.92
C SER A 32 -22.45 -20.70 -8.62
N ILE A 33 -21.68 -21.14 -9.62
CA ILE A 33 -20.24 -21.37 -9.49
C ILE A 33 -19.48 -20.05 -9.60
N LYS A 34 -19.93 -19.15 -10.49
CA LYS A 34 -19.37 -17.79 -10.62
C LYS A 34 -19.61 -16.95 -9.36
N ALA A 35 -20.74 -17.10 -8.66
CA ALA A 35 -21.04 -16.39 -7.41
C ALA A 35 -20.05 -16.68 -6.26
N LEU A 36 -19.29 -17.78 -6.34
CA LEU A 36 -18.21 -18.07 -5.39
C LEU A 36 -17.07 -17.05 -5.51
N GLU A 37 -16.81 -16.51 -6.70
CA GLU A 37 -15.79 -15.48 -6.93
C GLU A 37 -16.06 -14.21 -6.13
N ASP A 38 -17.32 -13.84 -5.91
CA ASP A 38 -17.68 -12.67 -5.10
C ASP A 38 -17.77 -12.98 -3.60
N THR A 39 -17.96 -14.25 -3.25
CA THR A 39 -18.16 -14.69 -1.86
C THR A 39 -16.83 -14.95 -1.17
N PHE A 40 -15.89 -15.67 -1.81
CA PHE A 40 -14.61 -16.03 -1.21
C PHE A 40 -13.73 -14.83 -0.81
N PRO A 41 -13.61 -13.75 -1.60
CA PRO A 41 -12.86 -12.56 -1.20
C PRO A 41 -13.39 -11.91 0.08
N LYS A 42 -14.70 -11.98 0.35
CA LYS A 42 -15.28 -11.49 1.61
C LYS A 42 -14.74 -12.27 2.81
N TRP A 43 -14.65 -13.60 2.71
CA TRP A 43 -14.05 -14.43 3.76
C TRP A 43 -12.56 -14.13 3.95
N ILE A 44 -11.82 -13.93 2.86
CA ILE A 44 -10.41 -13.52 2.91
C ILE A 44 -10.28 -12.16 3.60
N GLN A 45 -11.15 -11.19 3.30
CA GLN A 45 -11.15 -9.89 3.94
C GLN A 45 -11.38 -10.00 5.46
N VAL A 46 -12.29 -10.86 5.90
CA VAL A 46 -12.50 -11.15 7.33
C VAL A 46 -11.21 -11.70 7.95
N ILE A 47 -10.58 -12.70 7.33
CA ILE A 47 -9.33 -13.29 7.82
C ILE A 47 -8.19 -12.26 7.85
N MET A 48 -8.05 -11.42 6.82
CA MET A 48 -7.03 -10.36 6.75
C MET A 48 -7.22 -9.33 7.85
N SER A 49 -8.47 -8.98 8.16
CA SER A 49 -8.80 -8.06 9.26
C SER A 49 -8.32 -8.63 10.60
N PHE A 50 -8.59 -9.90 10.88
CA PHE A 50 -8.08 -10.57 12.09
C PHE A 50 -6.56 -10.75 12.08
N THR A 51 -5.97 -11.04 10.91
CA THR A 51 -4.52 -11.21 10.75
C THR A 51 -3.79 -9.91 11.05
N MET A 52 -4.32 -8.78 10.60
CA MET A 52 -3.78 -7.45 10.90
C MET A 52 -3.78 -7.19 12.42
N LEU A 53 -4.87 -7.54 13.11
CA LEU A 53 -4.96 -7.42 14.57
C LEU A 53 -3.96 -8.35 15.29
N LEU A 54 -3.84 -9.60 14.84
CA LEU A 54 -2.88 -10.55 15.41
C LEU A 54 -1.43 -10.09 15.19
N GLY A 55 -1.15 -9.51 14.02
CA GLY A 55 0.15 -8.91 13.71
C GLY A 55 0.48 -7.74 14.64
N ALA A 56 -0.47 -6.82 14.83
CA ALA A 56 -0.35 -5.72 15.79
C ALA A 56 -0.11 -6.22 17.22
N PHE A 57 -0.91 -7.20 17.66
CA PHE A 57 -0.77 -7.80 18.99
C PHE A 57 0.59 -8.50 19.18
N SER A 58 1.05 -9.24 18.17
CA SER A 58 2.35 -9.91 18.19
C SER A 58 3.50 -8.91 18.33
N LEU A 59 3.49 -7.85 17.52
CA LEU A 59 4.48 -6.79 17.56
C LEU A 59 4.49 -6.08 18.93
N LEU A 60 3.32 -5.74 19.46
CA LEU A 60 3.19 -5.14 20.79
C LEU A 60 3.70 -6.09 21.88
N ARG A 61 3.25 -7.35 21.89
CA ARG A 61 3.64 -8.35 22.89
C ARG A 61 5.16 -8.56 22.92
N ILE A 62 5.81 -8.69 21.77
CA ILE A 62 7.26 -8.89 21.69
C ILE A 62 8.01 -7.68 22.24
N ASN A 63 7.62 -6.47 21.84
CA ASN A 63 8.31 -5.25 22.26
C ASN A 63 8.01 -4.87 23.71
N LEU A 64 6.78 -5.07 24.21
CA LEU A 64 6.43 -4.89 25.62
C LEU A 64 7.19 -5.86 26.52
N ASN A 65 7.36 -7.12 26.09
CA ASN A 65 8.19 -8.08 26.84
C ASN A 65 9.66 -7.65 26.89
N LYS A 66 10.22 -7.10 25.80
CA LYS A 66 11.59 -6.54 25.79
C LYS A 66 11.74 -5.37 26.76
N ILE A 67 10.74 -4.48 26.82
CA ILE A 67 10.71 -3.34 27.74
C ILE A 67 10.60 -3.82 29.20
N SER A 68 9.67 -4.73 29.48
CA SER A 68 9.44 -5.28 30.82
C SER A 68 10.68 -6.02 31.35
N ARG A 69 11.35 -6.79 30.49
CA ARG A 69 12.57 -7.54 30.83
C ARG A 69 13.85 -6.70 30.73
N LYS A 70 13.76 -5.41 30.35
CA LYS A 70 14.91 -4.50 30.15
C LYS A 70 16.04 -5.13 29.32
N VAL A 71 15.67 -5.83 28.25
CA VAL A 71 16.63 -6.45 27.33
C VAL A 71 17.47 -5.37 26.66
N ASP A 72 18.70 -5.67 26.26
CA ASP A 72 19.56 -4.72 25.54
C ASP A 72 18.83 -4.09 24.35
N GLY A 73 18.87 -2.76 24.27
CA GLY A 73 18.13 -1.99 23.26
C GLY A 73 16.64 -1.76 23.57
N TRP A 74 16.16 -1.99 24.80
CA TRP A 74 14.75 -1.77 25.19
C TRP A 74 14.23 -0.37 24.87
N GLY A 75 15.11 0.65 24.88
CA GLY A 75 14.75 2.03 24.52
C GLY A 75 14.17 2.16 23.11
N TYR A 76 14.69 1.40 22.14
CA TYR A 76 14.15 1.38 20.77
C TYR A 76 12.77 0.71 20.73
N SER A 77 12.57 -0.35 21.50
CA SER A 77 11.26 -0.99 21.64
C SER A 77 10.23 -0.05 22.26
N LEU A 78 10.62 0.79 23.23
CA LEU A 78 9.73 1.81 23.80
C LEU A 78 9.33 2.85 22.77
N ALA A 79 10.28 3.39 22.01
CA ALA A 79 10.00 4.34 20.94
C ALA A 79 9.05 3.76 19.88
N LEU A 80 9.26 2.49 19.50
CA LEU A 80 8.39 1.78 18.57
C LEU A 80 6.97 1.60 19.11
N VAL A 81 6.82 1.17 20.37
CA VAL A 81 5.48 0.97 20.98
C VAL A 81 4.75 2.30 21.10
N LEU A 82 5.42 3.37 21.55
CA LEU A 82 4.81 4.70 21.64
C LEU A 82 4.40 5.21 20.26
N GLY A 83 5.28 5.11 19.26
CA GLY A 83 4.96 5.51 17.88
C GLY A 83 3.83 4.69 17.27
N PHE A 84 3.79 3.39 17.52
CA PHE A 84 2.69 2.53 17.09
C PHE A 84 1.36 2.94 17.73
N LEU A 85 1.34 3.16 19.05
CA LEU A 85 0.13 3.53 19.78
C LEU A 85 -0.38 4.91 19.40
N THR A 86 0.48 5.92 19.30
CA THR A 86 0.07 7.26 18.85
C THR A 86 -0.52 7.21 17.46
N MET A 87 0.12 6.49 16.53
CA MET A 87 -0.36 6.44 15.16
C MET A 87 -1.63 5.61 14.99
N ALA A 88 -1.76 4.52 15.73
CA ALA A 88 -2.98 3.72 15.76
C ALA A 88 -4.16 4.52 16.33
N VAL A 89 -3.96 5.25 17.44
CA VAL A 89 -5.00 6.08 18.07
C VAL A 89 -5.40 7.24 17.17
N LEU A 90 -4.44 8.00 16.64
CA LEU A 90 -4.73 9.13 15.75
C LEU A 90 -5.42 8.67 14.45
N GLY A 91 -4.95 7.58 13.85
CA GLY A 91 -5.57 7.00 12.66
C GLY A 91 -6.98 6.51 12.91
N PHE A 92 -7.22 5.84 14.05
CA PHE A 92 -8.54 5.39 14.45
C PHE A 92 -9.49 6.58 14.68
N LEU A 93 -9.09 7.58 15.46
CA LEU A 93 -9.94 8.75 15.74
C LEU A 93 -10.27 9.54 14.46
N SER A 94 -9.28 9.75 13.59
CA SER A 94 -9.45 10.46 12.32
C SER A 94 -10.36 9.72 11.34
N GLY A 95 -10.28 8.38 11.30
CA GLY A 95 -11.09 7.52 10.43
C GLY A 95 -12.50 7.24 10.96
N SER A 96 -12.66 7.12 12.28
CA SER A 96 -13.95 6.89 12.94
C SER A 96 -14.80 8.16 13.09
N TRP A 97 -14.36 9.27 12.49
CA TRP A 97 -15.06 10.56 12.53
C TRP A 97 -16.57 10.49 12.21
N PRO A 98 -17.05 9.76 11.18
CA PRO A 98 -18.48 9.69 10.88
C PRO A 98 -19.36 9.11 12.01
N MET A 99 -18.76 8.45 13.01
CA MET A 99 -19.47 7.89 14.16
C MET A 99 -19.72 8.91 15.28
N PHE A 100 -18.91 9.96 15.37
CA PHE A 100 -18.87 10.84 16.54
C PHE A 100 -19.61 12.16 16.37
N ASP A 101 -19.82 12.63 15.14
CA ASP A 101 -20.59 13.86 14.91
C ASP A 101 -22.08 13.55 14.76
N ARG A 102 -22.86 14.11 15.70
CA ARG A 102 -24.31 14.18 15.61
C ARG A 102 -24.69 15.54 15.02
N ASP A 103 -25.43 15.47 13.92
CA ASP A 103 -26.13 16.56 13.23
C ASP A 103 -25.24 17.73 12.76
N ILE A 104 -24.86 17.69 11.48
CA ILE A 104 -24.24 18.85 10.81
C ILE A 104 -25.26 19.98 10.80
N LYS A 105 -24.95 21.05 11.54
CA LYS A 105 -25.83 22.21 11.62
C LYS A 105 -25.54 23.16 10.46
N VAL A 106 -26.60 23.48 9.73
CA VAL A 106 -26.57 24.52 8.70
C VAL A 106 -26.25 25.86 9.37
N GLY A 107 -25.23 26.57 8.86
CA GLY A 107 -24.73 27.83 9.41
C GLY A 107 -23.52 27.70 10.35
N GLU A 108 -23.09 26.50 10.72
CA GLU A 108 -21.85 26.30 11.49
C GLU A 108 -20.61 26.17 10.58
N LYS A 109 -19.45 26.51 11.15
CA LYS A 109 -18.15 26.46 10.45
C LYS A 109 -17.50 25.11 10.63
N TYR A 110 -17.07 24.53 9.51
CA TYR A 110 -16.37 23.26 9.47
C TYR A 110 -15.11 23.37 8.61
N TYR A 111 -14.18 22.44 8.82
CA TYR A 111 -13.01 22.31 7.98
C TYR A 111 -13.32 21.31 6.87
N LEU A 112 -13.31 21.77 5.62
CA LEU A 112 -13.42 20.91 4.46
C LEU A 112 -12.04 20.41 4.06
N LEU A 113 -11.84 19.11 4.13
CA LEU A 113 -10.63 18.45 3.62
C LEU A 113 -10.60 18.48 2.10
N ALA A 114 -9.45 18.78 1.51
CA ALA A 114 -9.16 18.56 0.10
C ALA A 114 -9.19 17.06 -0.25
N GLU A 115 -9.29 16.75 -1.54
CA GLU A 115 -9.38 15.36 -2.02
C GLU A 115 -8.14 14.54 -1.67
N ASN A 116 -6.97 15.18 -1.67
CA ASN A 116 -5.73 14.57 -1.20
C ASN A 116 -5.64 14.43 0.34
N SER A 117 -6.68 14.85 1.07
CA SER A 117 -6.76 15.01 2.52
C SER A 117 -5.74 15.98 3.12
N MET A 118 -4.77 16.50 2.38
CA MET A 118 -3.58 17.18 2.90
C MET A 118 -3.78 18.62 3.35
N SER A 119 -4.85 19.26 2.87
CA SER A 119 -5.15 20.65 3.16
C SER A 119 -6.60 20.76 3.56
N ASP A 120 -6.86 21.52 4.60
CA ASP A 120 -8.20 21.90 5.03
C ASP A 120 -8.46 23.38 4.74
N ARG A 121 -9.73 23.70 4.49
CA ARG A 121 -10.19 25.10 4.40
C ARG A 121 -11.44 25.28 5.23
N LEU A 122 -11.55 26.43 5.88
CA LEU A 122 -12.76 26.80 6.63
C LEU A 122 -13.90 27.09 5.66
N VAL A 123 -15.00 26.36 5.84
CA VAL A 123 -16.22 26.53 5.06
C VAL A 123 -17.42 26.61 5.99
N THR A 124 -18.41 27.41 5.59
CA THR A 124 -19.70 27.51 6.25
C THR A 124 -20.71 26.67 5.48
N VAL A 125 -21.46 25.80 6.18
CA VAL A 125 -22.49 24.95 5.57
C VAL A 125 -23.73 25.79 5.29
N VAL A 126 -24.10 25.95 4.02
CA VAL A 126 -25.24 26.78 3.58
C VAL A 126 -26.52 25.94 3.44
N GLY A 127 -26.37 24.66 3.07
CA GLY A 127 -27.49 23.73 2.94
C GLY A 127 -27.03 22.28 2.93
N SER A 128 -27.96 21.37 3.25
CA SER A 128 -27.76 19.92 3.11
C SER A 128 -28.71 19.43 2.03
N SER A 129 -28.18 18.87 0.95
CA SER A 129 -28.96 18.19 -0.08
C SER A 129 -28.58 16.71 -0.10
N ILE A 130 -29.46 15.87 -0.63
CA ILE A 130 -29.16 14.44 -0.85
C ILE A 130 -28.77 14.32 -2.33
N ASP A 131 -27.65 13.65 -2.61
CA ASP A 131 -27.21 13.37 -3.98
C ASP A 131 -28.12 12.31 -4.65
N GLU A 132 -28.07 12.17 -5.98
CA GLU A 132 -28.86 11.19 -6.75
C GLU A 132 -28.66 9.72 -6.28
N GLU A 133 -27.52 9.41 -5.66
CA GLU A 133 -27.17 8.13 -5.05
C GLU A 133 -27.63 7.98 -3.58
N GLY A 134 -28.34 8.97 -3.03
CA GLY A 134 -28.89 8.92 -1.68
C GLY A 134 -27.91 9.31 -0.56
N ASN A 135 -26.72 9.81 -0.88
CA ASN A 135 -25.75 10.25 0.13
C ASN A 135 -25.98 11.71 0.55
N PRO A 136 -25.80 12.06 1.83
CA PRO A 136 -25.88 13.45 2.26
C PRO A 136 -24.67 14.24 1.74
N VAL A 137 -24.94 15.27 0.93
CA VAL A 137 -23.96 16.23 0.44
C VAL A 137 -24.29 17.61 0.99
N VAL A 138 -23.26 18.33 1.41
CA VAL A 138 -23.42 19.69 1.93
C VAL A 138 -23.00 20.69 0.86
N GLU A 139 -23.82 21.71 0.69
CA GLU A 139 -23.43 22.89 -0.06
C GLU A 139 -22.66 23.80 0.88
N VAL A 140 -21.38 23.99 0.59
CA VAL A 140 -20.47 24.74 1.45
C VAL A 140 -19.98 26.00 0.75
N THR A 141 -19.94 27.10 1.49
CA THR A 141 -19.36 28.36 1.03
C THR A 141 -18.04 28.58 1.75
N ALA A 142 -16.98 28.86 1.00
CA ALA A 142 -15.68 29.22 1.58
C ALA A 142 -15.76 30.59 2.26
N ASP A 143 -15.24 30.68 3.49
CA ASP A 143 -15.10 31.99 4.14
C ASP A 143 -14.07 32.85 3.36
N PRO A 144 -14.28 34.18 3.23
CA PRO A 144 -13.33 35.05 2.57
C PRO A 144 -11.95 34.99 3.24
N ILE A 145 -10.91 34.77 2.44
CA ILE A 145 -9.51 34.75 2.92
C ILE A 145 -9.16 36.15 3.45
N PRO A 146 -8.67 36.28 4.70
CA PRO A 146 -8.26 37.58 5.24
C PRO A 146 -7.21 38.26 4.33
N GLY A 147 -7.55 39.42 3.76
CA GLY A 147 -6.66 40.19 2.87
C GLY A 147 -6.87 39.96 1.37
N GLN A 148 -7.83 39.14 0.96
CA GLN A 148 -8.23 38.96 -0.44
C GLN A 148 -9.65 39.48 -0.63
N PRO A 149 -9.97 40.26 -1.69
CA PRO A 149 -11.33 40.76 -1.92
C PRO A 149 -12.29 39.58 -1.97
N ALA A 150 -13.44 39.71 -1.30
CA ALA A 150 -14.49 38.69 -1.29
C ALA A 150 -14.97 38.46 -2.72
N THR A 151 -14.41 37.45 -3.39
CA THR A 151 -14.98 36.87 -4.60
C THR A 151 -16.33 36.26 -4.25
N ASP A 152 -17.28 36.30 -5.17
CA ASP A 152 -18.62 35.73 -4.99
C ASP A 152 -18.53 34.34 -4.34
N PRO A 153 -19.39 34.03 -3.35
CA PRO A 153 -19.33 32.77 -2.63
C PRO A 153 -19.52 31.61 -3.62
N VAL A 154 -18.42 30.96 -4.00
CA VAL A 154 -18.46 29.75 -4.82
C VAL A 154 -18.98 28.64 -3.90
N SER A 155 -20.25 28.29 -4.08
CA SER A 155 -20.83 27.16 -3.38
C SER A 155 -20.31 25.86 -4.00
N GLU A 156 -19.56 25.10 -3.21
CA GLU A 156 -19.05 23.79 -3.63
C GLU A 156 -19.89 22.71 -2.96
N ARG A 157 -20.32 21.73 -3.75
CA ARG A 157 -20.96 20.53 -3.19
C ARG A 157 -19.88 19.57 -2.72
N ALA A 158 -19.79 19.38 -1.40
CA ALA A 158 -18.85 18.46 -0.80
C ALA A 158 -19.59 17.33 -0.08
N PRO A 159 -19.08 16.10 -0.12
CA PRO A 159 -19.67 15.03 0.66
C PRO A 159 -19.41 15.24 2.15
N VAL A 160 -20.39 14.88 2.96
CA VAL A 160 -20.40 15.08 4.42
C VAL A 160 -19.15 14.50 5.12
N TYR A 161 -18.63 13.35 4.65
CA TYR A 161 -17.46 12.72 5.26
C TYR A 161 -16.16 13.54 5.14
N ARG A 162 -16.10 14.52 4.24
CA ARG A 162 -14.93 15.43 4.08
C ARG A 162 -14.97 16.62 5.03
N LEU A 163 -16.12 16.89 5.65
CA LEU A 163 -16.22 17.88 6.70
C LEU A 163 -15.69 17.33 8.02
N LYS A 164 -14.84 18.10 8.69
CA LYS A 164 -14.36 17.80 10.04
C LYS A 164 -14.62 18.99 10.97
N SER A 165 -14.96 18.70 12.22
CA SER A 165 -14.94 19.72 13.27
C SER A 165 -13.52 20.19 13.53
N THR A 166 -13.38 21.33 14.20
CA THR A 166 -12.08 21.91 14.60
C THR A 166 -11.18 20.91 15.31
N PHE A 167 -11.72 20.13 16.24
CA PHE A 167 -10.95 19.13 16.97
C PHE A 167 -10.43 18.01 16.06
N MET A 168 -11.25 17.60 15.09
CA MET A 168 -10.92 16.48 14.22
C MET A 168 -10.10 16.86 13.01
N ALA A 169 -10.20 18.10 12.54
CA ALA A 169 -9.23 18.73 11.67
C ALA A 169 -7.86 18.75 12.35
N TRP A 170 -7.78 19.16 13.62
CA TRP A 170 -6.52 19.13 14.38
C TRP A 170 -5.93 17.71 14.52
N ILE A 171 -6.73 16.70 14.88
CA ILE A 171 -6.27 15.30 14.92
C ILE A 171 -5.70 14.87 13.56
N ASN A 172 -6.42 15.19 12.49
CA ASN A 172 -6.02 14.83 11.13
C ASN A 172 -4.69 15.50 10.75
N SER A 173 -4.51 16.77 11.06
CA SER A 173 -3.26 17.50 10.82
C SER A 173 -2.08 16.88 11.59
N VAL A 174 -2.27 16.53 12.87
CA VAL A 174 -1.21 15.86 13.66
C VAL A 174 -0.86 14.49 13.06
N GLN A 175 -1.88 13.71 12.68
CA GLN A 175 -1.68 12.43 12.00
C GLN A 175 -0.88 12.61 10.70
N GLN A 176 -1.18 13.62 9.90
CA GLN A 176 -0.46 13.87 8.64
C GLN A 176 0.98 14.27 8.85
N VAL A 177 1.27 15.12 9.83
CA VAL A 177 2.65 15.51 10.16
C VAL A 177 3.47 14.29 10.55
N LEU A 178 2.92 13.40 11.37
CA LEU A 178 3.60 12.15 11.74
C LEU A 178 3.76 11.22 10.53
N PHE A 179 2.74 11.11 9.68
CA PHE A 179 2.78 10.21 8.53
C PHE A 179 3.75 10.70 7.45
N GLN A 180 3.69 11.98 7.10
CA GLN A 180 4.55 12.53 6.05
C GLN A 180 5.95 12.88 6.56
N GLY A 181 6.04 13.51 7.73
CA GLY A 181 7.32 13.94 8.28
C GLY A 181 8.15 12.77 8.77
N VAL A 182 7.56 11.85 9.55
CA VAL A 182 8.31 10.76 10.15
C VAL A 182 8.29 9.52 9.27
N PHE A 183 7.10 9.01 8.93
CA PHE A 183 7.00 7.72 8.24
C PHE A 183 7.57 7.77 6.81
N LYS A 184 7.18 8.76 5.98
CA LYS A 184 7.73 8.86 4.61
C LYS A 184 9.24 9.13 4.62
N ALA A 185 9.75 9.97 5.52
CA ALA A 185 11.19 10.22 5.63
C ALA A 185 11.95 8.96 6.05
N ALA A 186 11.47 8.24 7.08
CA ALA A 186 12.05 6.97 7.50
C ALA A 186 12.04 5.93 6.37
N GLN A 187 10.93 5.81 5.64
CA GLN A 187 10.82 4.95 4.47
C GLN A 187 11.85 5.34 3.39
N ALA A 188 12.05 6.64 3.12
CA ALA A 188 13.07 7.12 2.19
C ALA A 188 14.49 6.75 2.65
N THR A 189 14.80 6.82 3.95
CA THR A 189 16.10 6.37 4.47
C THR A 189 16.31 4.87 4.26
N MET A 190 15.27 4.05 4.48
CA MET A 190 15.33 2.61 4.23
C MET A 190 15.53 2.30 2.75
N PHE A 191 14.81 2.99 1.86
CA PHE A 191 15.00 2.83 0.41
C PHE A 191 16.38 3.30 -0.05
N SER A 192 16.90 4.40 0.49
CA SER A 192 18.25 4.89 0.18
C SER A 192 19.31 3.86 0.59
N LEU A 193 19.23 3.32 1.82
CA LEU A 193 20.12 2.26 2.29
C LEU A 193 19.98 1.00 1.42
N LEU A 194 18.75 0.57 1.12
CA LEU A 194 18.50 -0.57 0.24
C LEU A 194 19.12 -0.35 -1.14
N ALA A 195 18.91 0.81 -1.75
CA ALA A 195 19.48 1.14 -3.05
C ALA A 195 21.02 1.14 -3.01
N PHE A 196 21.63 1.73 -1.98
CA PHE A 196 23.08 1.72 -1.79
C PHE A 196 23.62 0.28 -1.64
N PHE A 197 23.00 -0.54 -0.79
CA PHE A 197 23.45 -1.91 -0.56
C PHE A 197 23.23 -2.81 -1.78
N VAL A 198 22.09 -2.68 -2.46
CA VAL A 198 21.82 -3.40 -3.72
C VAL A 198 22.84 -2.97 -4.77
N ALA A 199 23.05 -1.67 -4.98
CA ALA A 199 24.05 -1.18 -5.93
C ALA A 199 25.47 -1.66 -5.58
N SER A 200 25.86 -1.63 -4.30
CA SER A 200 27.17 -2.11 -3.83
C SER A 200 27.34 -3.63 -3.99
N ALA A 201 26.32 -4.41 -3.64
CA ALA A 201 26.31 -5.86 -3.79
C ALA A 201 26.32 -6.26 -5.27
N SER A 202 25.50 -5.61 -6.09
CA SER A 202 25.47 -5.77 -7.54
C SER A 202 26.80 -5.39 -8.16
N PHE A 203 27.39 -4.23 -7.83
CA PHE A 203 28.70 -3.84 -8.37
C PHE A 203 29.81 -4.84 -8.01
N ARG A 204 29.78 -5.39 -6.79
CA ARG A 204 30.71 -6.43 -6.34
C ARG A 204 30.48 -7.78 -7.03
N ALA A 205 29.22 -8.17 -7.21
CA ALA A 205 28.81 -9.41 -7.87
C ALA A 205 29.01 -9.35 -9.40
N PHE A 206 28.86 -8.16 -9.98
CA PHE A 206 29.05 -7.85 -11.40
C PHE A 206 30.46 -7.32 -11.70
N ARG A 207 31.46 -7.59 -10.86
CA ARG A 207 32.87 -7.32 -11.22
C ARG A 207 33.18 -8.11 -12.48
N VAL A 208 33.08 -7.42 -13.62
CA VAL A 208 32.81 -7.98 -14.95
C VAL A 208 33.74 -9.13 -15.26
N LYS A 209 33.19 -10.34 -15.26
CA LYS A 209 33.87 -11.56 -15.72
C LYS A 209 33.17 -12.24 -16.89
N SER A 210 31.92 -11.86 -17.24
CA SER A 210 31.14 -12.48 -18.31
C SER A 210 30.42 -11.46 -19.19
N LYS A 211 30.16 -11.83 -20.45
CA LYS A 211 29.51 -10.96 -21.46
C LYS A 211 28.03 -10.73 -21.13
N GLU A 212 27.39 -11.69 -20.48
CA GLU A 212 25.98 -11.66 -20.10
C GLU A 212 25.73 -10.64 -18.98
N ALA A 213 26.63 -10.57 -17.98
CA ALA A 213 26.55 -9.61 -16.89
C ALA A 213 26.67 -8.16 -17.39
N GLY A 214 27.50 -7.91 -18.41
CA GLY A 214 27.65 -6.61 -19.05
C GLY A 214 26.37 -6.16 -19.77
N LEU A 215 25.70 -7.07 -20.48
CA LEU A 215 24.43 -6.80 -21.15
C LEU A 215 23.33 -6.42 -20.15
N LEU A 216 23.22 -7.18 -19.04
CA LEU A 216 22.25 -6.90 -17.98
C LEU A 216 22.52 -5.54 -17.30
N MET A 217 23.79 -5.23 -17.03
CA MET A 217 24.18 -3.95 -16.44
C MET A 217 23.88 -2.77 -17.38
N GLY A 218 24.14 -2.91 -18.68
CA GLY A 218 23.79 -1.91 -19.68
C GLY A 218 22.28 -1.68 -19.77
N ALA A 219 21.49 -2.75 -19.80
CA ALA A 219 20.03 -2.66 -19.81
C ALA A 219 19.49 -1.97 -18.54
N ALA A 220 20.02 -2.32 -17.36
CA ALA A 220 19.66 -1.70 -16.09
C ALA A 220 20.00 -0.20 -16.07
N PHE A 221 21.17 0.19 -16.58
CA PHE A 221 21.59 1.58 -16.67
C PHE A 221 20.65 2.40 -17.56
N ILE A 222 20.27 1.89 -18.74
CA ILE A 222 19.33 2.55 -19.65
C ILE A 222 17.95 2.74 -18.99
N VAL A 223 17.44 1.69 -18.32
CA VAL A 223 16.16 1.75 -17.59
C VAL A 223 16.20 2.76 -16.44
N MET A 224 17.31 2.81 -15.70
CA MET A 224 17.50 3.81 -14.64
C MET A 224 17.51 5.23 -15.21
N LEU A 225 18.18 5.46 -16.35
CA LEU A 225 18.27 6.76 -17.00
C LEU A 225 16.90 7.25 -17.50
N GLY A 226 16.07 6.35 -18.03
CA GLY A 226 14.70 6.67 -18.45
C GLY A 226 13.70 6.91 -17.30
N ASN A 227 14.07 6.65 -16.04
CA ASN A 227 13.23 6.93 -14.87
C ASN A 227 13.53 8.29 -14.22
N VAL A 228 14.68 8.90 -14.53
CA VAL A 228 15.08 10.20 -13.97
C VAL A 228 14.61 11.32 -14.91
N PRO A 229 14.12 12.47 -14.40
CA PRO A 229 13.73 13.62 -15.23
C PRO A 229 14.83 14.09 -16.20
N ILE A 230 16.10 13.85 -15.86
CA ILE A 230 17.28 14.13 -16.70
C ILE A 230 17.30 13.29 -17.98
N GLY A 231 16.70 12.09 -17.99
CA GLY A 231 16.62 11.25 -19.19
C GLY A 231 15.95 11.96 -20.36
N ASN A 232 14.91 12.76 -20.10
CA ASN A 232 14.23 13.55 -21.11
C ASN A 232 15.12 14.68 -21.67
N LEU A 233 16.00 15.24 -20.84
CA LEU A 233 16.99 16.24 -21.29
C LEU A 233 18.05 15.61 -22.18
N VAL A 234 18.49 14.40 -21.84
CA VAL A 234 19.45 13.64 -22.66
C VAL A 234 18.80 13.22 -23.99
N SER A 235 17.56 12.72 -24.00
CA SER A 235 16.82 12.43 -25.24
C SER A 235 16.68 13.67 -26.12
N ARG A 236 16.41 14.86 -25.54
CA ARG A 236 16.34 16.13 -26.28
C ARG A 236 17.68 16.62 -26.82
N LEU A 237 18.78 16.34 -26.13
CA LEU A 237 20.13 16.66 -26.63
C LEU A 237 20.51 15.72 -27.77
N LEU A 238 20.15 14.44 -27.65
CA LEU A 238 20.42 13.41 -28.66
C LEU A 238 19.57 13.60 -29.92
N SER A 239 18.36 14.14 -29.80
CA SER A 239 17.48 14.46 -30.93
C SER A 239 18.05 15.55 -31.86
N TYR A 240 19.03 16.33 -31.39
CA TYR A 240 19.76 17.32 -32.21
C TYR A 240 20.75 16.68 -33.20
N ILE A 241 21.01 15.37 -33.09
CA ILE A 241 21.84 14.62 -34.03
C ILE A 241 20.96 14.10 -35.17
N PRO A 242 21.08 14.65 -36.40
CA PRO A 242 20.14 14.39 -37.49
C PRO A 242 20.13 12.96 -38.04
N LEU A 243 21.10 12.10 -37.64
CA LEU A 243 21.21 10.74 -38.16
C LEU A 243 20.58 9.67 -37.23
N ILE A 244 20.54 9.90 -35.92
CA ILE A 244 20.18 8.89 -34.90
C ILE A 244 19.14 9.43 -33.90
N GLY A 245 19.09 10.75 -33.72
CA GLY A 245 18.32 11.44 -32.70
C GLY A 245 16.80 11.19 -32.68
N PRO A 246 16.10 11.11 -33.83
CA PRO A 246 14.66 10.88 -33.85
C PRO A 246 14.23 9.46 -33.42
N TYR A 247 15.12 8.47 -33.54
CA TYR A 247 14.79 7.06 -33.30
C TYR A 247 15.28 6.55 -31.94
N LEU A 248 16.14 7.30 -31.25
CA LEU A 248 16.78 6.88 -30.00
C LEU A 248 16.23 7.69 -28.82
N ASP A 249 14.98 7.42 -28.45
CA ASP A 249 14.39 7.93 -27.21
C ASP A 249 14.60 6.95 -26.07
N ILE A 250 15.36 7.39 -25.06
CA ILE A 250 15.65 6.63 -23.85
C ILE A 250 14.36 6.24 -23.12
N ALA A 251 13.31 7.07 -23.20
CA ALA A 251 12.01 6.77 -22.63
C ALA A 251 11.33 5.57 -23.33
N MET A 252 11.35 5.54 -24.67
CA MET A 252 10.77 4.45 -25.46
C MET A 252 11.52 3.13 -25.26
N ILE A 253 12.84 3.17 -25.18
CA ILE A 253 13.66 1.98 -24.90
C ILE A 253 13.36 1.44 -23.50
N LYS A 254 13.29 2.32 -22.49
CA LYS A 254 12.88 1.93 -21.14
C LYS A 254 11.50 1.27 -21.16
N GLU A 255 10.53 1.89 -21.81
CA GLU A 255 9.16 1.39 -21.88
C GLU A 255 9.11 0.00 -22.51
N TRP A 256 9.85 -0.23 -23.60
CA TRP A 256 9.98 -1.55 -24.22
C TRP A 256 10.60 -2.59 -23.29
N ILE A 257 11.70 -2.25 -22.58
CA ILE A 257 12.36 -3.15 -21.61
C ILE A 257 11.42 -3.50 -20.45
N LEU A 258 10.61 -2.55 -20.00
CA LEU A 258 9.65 -2.77 -18.92
C LEU A 258 8.41 -3.55 -19.39
N ALA A 259 7.91 -3.26 -20.59
CA ALA A 259 6.68 -3.83 -21.12
C ALA A 259 6.83 -5.31 -21.50
N TYR A 260 7.92 -5.69 -22.19
CA TYR A 260 8.07 -7.06 -22.68
C TYR A 260 9.03 -7.91 -21.83
N PRO A 261 10.36 -7.67 -21.80
CA PRO A 261 11.27 -8.57 -21.07
C PRO A 261 11.03 -8.58 -19.55
N SER A 262 10.84 -7.41 -18.92
CA SER A 262 10.60 -7.34 -17.48
C SER A 262 9.28 -8.00 -17.09
N SER A 263 8.20 -7.75 -17.84
CA SER A 263 6.89 -8.39 -17.61
C SER A 263 6.94 -9.91 -17.76
N ALA A 264 7.64 -10.41 -18.79
CA ALA A 264 7.86 -11.84 -18.98
C ALA A 264 8.66 -12.46 -17.81
N ALA A 265 9.72 -11.77 -17.34
CA ALA A 265 10.52 -12.21 -16.21
C ALA A 265 9.72 -12.22 -14.90
N GLN A 266 8.93 -11.18 -14.62
CA GLN A 266 8.04 -11.13 -13.46
C GLN A 266 7.04 -12.28 -13.47
N SER A 267 6.45 -12.59 -14.63
CA SER A 267 5.53 -13.71 -14.79
C SER A 267 6.22 -15.05 -14.48
N ALA A 268 7.44 -15.26 -14.99
CA ALA A 268 8.22 -16.47 -14.69
C ALA A 268 8.58 -16.59 -13.20
N ILE A 269 9.00 -15.49 -12.57
CA ILE A 269 9.32 -15.45 -11.14
C ILE A 269 8.07 -15.75 -10.31
N LEU A 270 6.92 -15.16 -10.63
CA LEU A 270 5.66 -15.39 -9.93
C LEU A 270 5.25 -16.86 -10.02
N VAL A 271 5.25 -17.43 -11.22
CA VAL A 271 4.94 -18.86 -11.42
C VAL A 271 5.90 -19.74 -10.63
N GLY A 272 7.21 -19.45 -10.68
CA GLY A 272 8.22 -20.16 -9.91
C GLY A 272 8.01 -20.06 -8.40
N ALA A 273 7.69 -18.88 -7.89
CA ALA A 273 7.40 -18.67 -6.47
C ALA A 273 6.14 -19.44 -6.05
N MET A 274 5.08 -19.42 -6.85
CA MET A 274 3.85 -20.17 -6.57
C MET A 274 4.09 -21.68 -6.56
N LEU A 275 4.84 -22.19 -7.55
CA LEU A 275 5.27 -23.60 -7.55
C LEU A 275 6.13 -23.94 -6.34
N GLY A 276 7.01 -23.02 -5.91
CA GLY A 276 7.79 -23.13 -4.68
C GLY A 276 6.92 -23.21 -3.43
N TYR A 277 5.90 -22.35 -3.29
CA TYR A 277 4.93 -22.40 -2.20
C TYR A 277 4.12 -23.71 -2.21
N ILE A 278 3.70 -24.18 -3.39
CA ILE A 278 3.01 -25.47 -3.53
C ILE A 278 3.93 -26.61 -3.10
N SER A 279 5.19 -26.59 -3.53
CA SER A 279 6.20 -27.60 -3.16
C SER A 279 6.45 -27.62 -1.64
N ALA A 280 6.67 -26.46 -1.02
CA ALA A 280 6.84 -26.34 0.43
C ALA A 280 5.61 -26.85 1.18
N SER A 281 4.42 -26.44 0.74
CA SER A 281 3.15 -26.92 1.30
C SER A 281 3.06 -28.44 1.20
N MET A 282 3.37 -29.02 0.03
CA MET A 282 3.35 -30.45 -0.24
C MET A 282 4.29 -31.25 0.67
N LYS A 283 5.52 -30.75 0.90
CA LYS A 283 6.47 -31.36 1.83
C LYS A 283 5.96 -31.37 3.27
N ILE A 284 5.24 -30.32 3.67
CA ILE A 284 4.57 -30.25 4.97
C ILE A 284 3.40 -31.25 5.06
N ILE A 285 2.62 -31.42 3.97
CA ILE A 285 1.52 -32.42 3.87
C ILE A 285 2.05 -33.83 4.10
N PHE A 286 3.06 -34.22 3.33
CA PHE A 286 3.62 -35.56 3.38
C PHE A 286 4.52 -35.79 4.60
N GLY A 287 4.66 -34.79 5.47
CA GLY A 287 5.43 -34.90 6.71
C GLY A 287 6.94 -35.05 6.49
N VAL A 288 7.41 -34.76 5.28
CA VAL A 288 8.84 -34.77 4.91
C VAL A 288 9.57 -33.63 5.63
N GLU A 289 8.93 -32.47 5.74
CA GLU A 289 9.39 -31.38 6.60
C GLU A 289 8.65 -31.43 7.95
N ARG A 290 9.41 -31.61 9.03
CA ARG A 290 8.90 -31.43 10.39
C ARG A 290 8.75 -29.92 10.61
N SER A 291 7.52 -29.47 10.84
CA SER A 291 7.21 -28.11 11.26
C SER A 291 8.12 -27.73 12.45
N HIS A 292 8.96 -26.70 12.28
CA HIS A 292 9.79 -26.13 13.34
C HIS A 292 8.94 -25.45 14.45
N LEU A 293 7.62 -25.40 14.29
CA LEU A 293 6.70 -24.94 15.32
C LEU A 293 6.29 -26.12 16.21
N GLY A 294 7.03 -26.28 17.31
CA GLY A 294 6.61 -27.01 18.49
C GLY A 294 7.28 -28.36 18.73
N GLY A 295 8.48 -28.32 19.27
CA GLY A 295 9.16 -29.46 19.87
C GLY A 295 10.19 -28.96 20.87
N GLU A 296 9.74 -28.62 22.08
CA GLU A 296 10.61 -28.68 23.25
C GLU A 296 11.04 -30.14 23.41
N GLY A 297 12.35 -30.35 23.24
CA GLY A 297 13.14 -31.39 23.87
C GLY A 297 14.38 -30.70 24.38
#